data_AF-A0A7Y7BCQ8-F1
#
_entry.id   AF-A0A7Y7BCQ8-F1
#
_cell.length_a   1.000
_cell.length_b   1.000
_cell.length_c   1.000
_cell.angle_alpha   90.00
_cell.angle_beta   90.00
_cell.angle_gamma   90.00
#
_symmetry.space_group_name_H-M   'P 1'
#
loop_
_entity.id
_entity.type
_entity.pdbx_description
1 polymer ?
#
loop_
_entity_poly.entity_id
_entity_poly.type
_entity_poly.pdbx_seq_one_letter_code
_entity_poly.pdbx_strand_id
1 'polypeptide(L)' 'MTKINIAIDGLSGCGKSSTAKAVAKTLGYKFIDTGAMYRAVTLYVLNNAVDLNSQDQVAQA' A
#
# COMPACT_ATOMS: atom_id res chain seq x y z
N MET A 1 -20.52 13.64 -14.54
CA MET A 1 -19.08 13.35 -14.75
C MET A 1 -18.86 11.86 -14.58
N THR A 2 -18.07 11.25 -15.46
CA THR A 2 -17.63 9.86 -15.32
C THR A 2 -16.64 9.75 -14.15
N LYS A 3 -16.73 8.69 -13.36
CA LYS A 3 -15.76 8.42 -12.29
C LYS A 3 -14.40 8.04 -12.90
N ILE A 4 -13.31 8.52 -12.31
CA ILE A 4 -11.94 8.25 -12.77
C ILE A 4 -11.10 7.62 -11.65
N ASN A 5 -10.01 6.94 -12.01
CA ASN A 5 -9.01 6.50 -11.05
C ASN A 5 -7.86 7.51 -11.03
N ILE A 6 -7.36 7.85 -9.84
CA ILE A 6 -6.28 8.82 -9.64
C ILE A 6 -5.11 8.10 -8.98
N ALA A 7 -3.97 8.04 -9.67
CA ALA A 7 -2.70 7.57 -9.11
C ALA A 7 -1.89 8.74 -8.56
N ILE A 8 -1.27 8.56 -7.39
CA ILE A 8 -0.43 9.59 -6.73
C ILE A 8 0.87 8.92 -6.26
N ASP A 9 1.95 9.16 -6.99
CA ASP A 9 3.26 8.53 -6.78
C ASP A 9 4.35 9.52 -6.35
N GLY A 10 5.45 8.98 -5.83
CA GLY A 10 6.64 9.74 -5.43
C GLY A 10 7.42 9.10 -4.28
N LEU A 11 8.51 9.73 -3.85
CA LEU A 11 9.40 9.17 -2.83
C LEU A 11 8.78 9.14 -1.42
N SER A 12 9.34 8.31 -0.53
CA SER A 12 8.95 8.28 0.88
C SER A 12 9.14 9.66 1.53
N GLY A 13 8.27 10.00 2.49
CA GLY A 13 8.35 11.28 3.23
C GLY A 13 7.79 12.51 2.51
N CYS A 14 7.47 12.46 1.21
CA CYS A 14 6.96 13.62 0.46
C CYS A 14 5.49 13.99 0.73
N GLY A 15 4.85 13.43 1.76
CA GLY A 15 3.45 13.74 2.11
C GLY A 15 2.36 13.07 1.24
N LYS A 16 2.72 12.10 0.39
CA LYS A 16 1.80 11.47 -0.59
C LYS A 16 0.51 10.93 0.01
N SER A 17 0.60 10.08 1.03
CA SER A 17 -0.58 9.47 1.66
C SER A 17 -1.49 10.54 2.29
N SER A 18 -0.90 11.58 2.87
CA SER A 18 -1.65 12.72 3.43
C SER A 18 -2.40 13.49 2.35
N THR A 19 -1.71 13.84 1.25
CA THR A 19 -2.31 14.53 0.11
C THR A 19 -3.39 13.69 -0.57
N ALA A 20 -3.11 12.41 -0.84
CA ALA A 20 -4.05 11.49 -1.47
C ALA A 20 -5.32 11.29 -0.63
N LYS A 21 -5.18 11.15 0.69
CA LYS A 21 -6.32 11.06 1.62
C LYS A 21 -7.15 12.34 1.64
N ALA A 22 -6.50 13.51 1.61
CA ALA A 22 -7.20 14.80 1.55
C ALA A 22 -7.95 14.97 0.22
N VAL A 23 -7.31 14.68 -0.92
CA VAL A 23 -7.94 14.73 -2.26
C VAL A 23 -9.13 13.79 -2.33
N ALA A 24 -8.99 12.54 -1.87
CA ALA A 24 -10.07 11.56 -1.87
C ALA A 24 -11.26 12.05 -1.03
N LYS A 25 -11.02 12.61 0.16
CA LYS A 25 -12.07 13.19 1.01
C LYS A 25 -12.79 14.34 0.31
N THR A 26 -12.05 15.28 -0.30
CA THR A 26 -12.62 16.45 -0.98
C THR A 26 -13.47 16.05 -2.19
N LEU A 27 -13.04 15.03 -2.94
CA LEU A 27 -13.73 14.60 -4.16
C LEU A 27 -14.81 13.53 -3.91
N GLY A 28 -14.94 13.01 -2.68
CA GLY A 28 -15.85 11.91 -2.37
C GLY A 28 -15.40 10.55 -2.94
N TYR A 29 -14.08 10.35 -3.09
CA TYR A 29 -13.46 9.11 -3.56
C TYR A 29 -12.97 8.25 -2.40
N LYS A 30 -12.81 6.95 -2.67
CA LYS A 30 -12.10 6.05 -1.75
C LYS A 30 -10.60 6.26 -1.91
N PHE A 31 -9.89 6.28 -0.78
CA PHE A 31 -8.42 6.28 -0.74
C PHE A 31 -7.91 4.84 -0.58
N ILE A 32 -6.88 4.47 -1.35
CA ILE A 32 -6.20 3.17 -1.28
C ILE A 32 -4.74 3.42 -0.93
N ASP A 33 -4.27 2.83 0.18
CA ASP A 33 -2.88 2.93 0.63
C ASP A 33 -2.11 1.64 0.29
N THR A 34 -1.50 1.60 -0.89
CA THR A 34 -0.68 0.46 -1.32
C THR A 34 0.54 0.26 -0.42
N GLY A 35 1.10 1.34 0.14
CA GLY A 35 2.23 1.27 1.07
C GLY A 35 1.87 0.54 2.36
N ALA A 36 0.67 0.77 2.90
CA ALA A 36 0.17 0.02 4.05
C ALA A 36 -0.03 -1.47 3.74
N MET A 37 -0.48 -1.81 2.52
CA MET A 37 -0.64 -3.20 2.08
C MET A 37 0.70 -3.95 2.07
N TYR A 38 1.74 -3.38 1.44
CA TYR A 38 3.07 -3.99 1.45
C TYR A 38 3.61 -4.16 2.87
N ARG A 39 3.44 -3.15 3.74
CA ARG A 39 3.86 -3.23 5.15
C ARG A 39 3.11 -4.31 5.93
N ALA A 40 1.83 -4.53 5.67
CA ALA A 40 1.06 -5.59 6.29
C ALA A 40 1.58 -6.98 5.90
N VAL A 41 1.87 -7.19 4.61
CA VAL A 41 2.51 -8.44 4.13
C VAL A 41 3.89 -8.63 4.76
N THR A 42 4.72 -7.58 4.81
CA THR A 42 6.02 -7.64 5.49
C THR A 42 5.86 -8.03 6.97
N LEU A 43 4.90 -7.44 7.68
CA LEU A 43 4.65 -7.78 9.08
C LEU A 43 4.26 -9.27 9.24
N TYR A 44 3.42 -9.79 8.35
CA TYR A 44 3.05 -11.22 8.35
C TYR A 44 4.28 -12.11 8.15
N VAL A 45 5.13 -11.81 7.16
CA VAL A 45 6.37 -12.54 6.89
C VAL A 45 7.29 -12.55 8.11
N LEU A 46 7.46 -11.40 8.76
CA LEU A 46 8.29 -11.26 9.97
C LEU A 46 7.72 -12.07 11.14
N ASN A 47 6.41 -12.01 11.37
CA ASN A 47 5.75 -12.72 12.46
C ASN A 47 5.78 -14.24 12.30
N ASN A 48 5.81 -14.74 11.06
CA ASN A 48 5.86 -16.17 10.75
C ASN A 48 7.29 -16.66 10.46
N ALA A 49 8.31 -15.80 10.63
CA ALA A 49 9.72 -16.12 10.38
C ALA A 49 9.96 -16.79 9.01
N VAL A 50 9.24 -16.35 7.98
CA VAL A 50 9.36 -16.87 6.61
C VAL A 50 10.75 -16.52 6.07
N ASP A 51 11.52 -17.52 5.63
CA ASP A 51 12.80 -17.30 4.98
C ASP A 51 12.59 -16.73 3.57
N LEU A 52 12.99 -15.48 3.37
CA LEU A 52 12.89 -14.78 2.09
C LEU A 52 13.74 -15.41 0.98
N ASN A 53 14.72 -16.25 1.32
CA ASN A 53 15.54 -16.98 0.34
C ASN A 53 14.93 -18.34 -0.04
N SER A 54 13.89 -18.79 0.66
CA SER A 54 13.17 -20.02 0.34
C SER A 54 11.95 -19.72 -0.52
N GLN A 55 12.02 -20.04 -1.81
CA GLN A 55 10.89 -19.86 -2.73
C GLN A 55 9.64 -20.61 -2.26
N ASP A 56 9.80 -21.80 -1.70
CA ASP A 56 8.69 -22.61 -1.19
C ASP A 56 8.00 -21.95 0.00
N GLN A 57 8.78 -21.44 0.97
CA GLN A 57 8.19 -20.75 2.13
C GLN A 57 7.52 -19.43 1.72
N VAL A 58 8.10 -18.68 0.78
CA VAL A 58 7.49 -17.45 0.25
C VAL A 58 6.21 -17.74 -0.54
N ALA A 59 6.15 -18.84 -1.28
CA ALA A 59 4.95 -19.21 -2.05
C ALA A 59 3.79 -19.71 -1.17
N GLN A 60 4.08 -20.24 0.02
CA GLN A 60 3.10 -20.75 0.98
C GLN A 60 2.67 -19.73 2.04
N ALA A 61 3.39 -18.60 2.13
CA ALA A 61 3.11 -17.49 3.04
C ALA A 61 1.81 -16.77 2.66
#